data_AF-A0ABC8IVU4-F1
#
_entry.id   AF-A0ABC8IVU4-F1
#
_cell.length_a   1.000
_cell.length_b   1.000
_cell.length_c   1.000
_cell.angle_alpha   90.00
_cell.angle_beta   90.00
_cell.angle_gamma   90.00
#
_symmetry.space_group_name_H-M   'P 1'
#
loop_
_entity.id
_entity.type
_entity.pdbx_description
1 polymer ?
#
loop_
_entity_poly.entity_id
_entity_poly.type
_entity_poly.pdbx_seq_one_letter_code
_entity_poly.pdbx_strand_id
1 'polypeptide(L)'
;MSELVQDKESVVSASSTSFSELNHSPTFLDARTEQDLISGLRKEKEVGRLPTNVASGMEELYWNYKNAVLSSGAARADQTVVSNMSVAFDRMLLGVEHPYTFNPYHKAIREPFDYYKFVHTYIRPLIDFK
;
A
#
# COMPACT_ATOMS: atom_id res chain seq x y z
N MET A 1 28.69 -15.91 -37.95
CA MET A 1 29.17 -16.32 -36.62
C MET A 1 28.26 -15.68 -35.61
N SER A 2 27.39 -16.49 -35.01
CA SER A 2 26.36 -16.07 -34.07
C SER A 2 27.00 -16.02 -32.69
N GLU A 3 27.18 -14.82 -32.13
CA GLU A 3 27.65 -14.66 -30.76
C GLU A 3 26.43 -14.46 -29.85
N LEU A 4 26.12 -15.53 -29.12
CA LEU A 4 25.04 -15.65 -28.16
C LEU A 4 25.42 -14.84 -26.92
N VAL A 5 24.86 -13.64 -26.77
CA VAL A 5 25.01 -12.86 -25.53
C VAL A 5 24.10 -13.51 -24.48
N GLN A 6 24.71 -14.26 -23.58
CA GLN A 6 24.02 -14.84 -22.43
C GLN A 6 23.47 -13.73 -21.52
N ASP A 7 22.15 -13.71 -21.39
CA ASP A 7 21.41 -12.96 -20.40
C ASP A 7 21.95 -13.24 -19.00
N LYS A 8 22.60 -12.24 -18.41
CA LYS A 8 22.94 -12.24 -17.00
C LYS A 8 21.74 -11.69 -16.24
N GLU A 9 20.70 -12.50 -16.10
CA GLU A 9 19.63 -12.23 -15.13
C GLU A 9 20.26 -12.21 -13.74
N SER A 10 20.49 -11.00 -13.23
CA SER A 10 20.87 -10.77 -11.86
C SER A 10 19.64 -11.08 -11.00
N VAL A 11 19.55 -12.34 -10.55
CA VAL A 11 18.62 -12.80 -9.52
C VAL A 11 19.06 -12.16 -8.20
N VAL A 12 18.73 -10.88 -8.01
CA VAL A 12 18.77 -10.26 -6.69
C VAL A 12 17.43 -10.51 -6.02
N SER A 13 17.31 -11.74 -5.52
CA SER A 13 16.71 -12.09 -4.23
C SER A 13 15.27 -11.65 -3.98
N ALA A 14 14.34 -12.43 -4.53
CA ALA A 14 12.97 -12.59 -4.00
C ALA A 14 12.94 -13.07 -2.53
N SER A 15 14.08 -13.42 -1.95
CA SER A 15 14.20 -13.86 -0.55
C SER A 15 14.13 -12.73 0.48
N SER A 16 14.24 -11.46 0.05
CA SER A 16 14.09 -10.32 0.96
C SER A 16 12.63 -10.02 1.28
N THR A 17 11.73 -10.15 0.29
CA THR A 17 10.30 -9.87 0.41
C THR A 17 9.58 -10.80 1.40
N SER A 18 9.97 -12.07 1.45
CA SER A 18 9.31 -13.05 2.34
C SER A 18 9.69 -12.88 3.81
N PHE A 19 10.89 -12.39 4.12
CA PHE A 19 11.32 -12.16 5.51
C PHE A 19 10.76 -10.84 6.09
N SER A 20 10.57 -9.83 5.24
CA SER A 20 9.96 -8.54 5.63
C SER A 20 8.48 -8.68 5.97
N GLU A 21 7.72 -9.54 5.29
CA GLU A 21 6.30 -9.73 5.59
C GLU A 21 6.05 -10.43 6.95
N LEU A 22 7.03 -11.20 7.47
CA LEU A 22 6.88 -11.94 8.73
C LEU A 22 6.96 -11.06 10.00
N ASN A 23 7.61 -9.89 9.93
CA ASN A 23 7.73 -8.94 11.05
C ASN A 23 6.83 -7.69 10.89
N HIS A 24 6.04 -7.68 9.81
CA HIS A 24 5.12 -6.61 9.49
C HIS A 24 3.93 -6.61 10.45
N SER A 25 3.55 -5.43 10.93
CA SER A 25 2.39 -5.29 11.81
C SER A 25 1.07 -5.42 11.02
N PRO A 26 0.18 -6.37 11.33
CA PRO A 26 -1.09 -6.54 10.61
C PRO A 26 -2.16 -5.51 11.00
N THR A 27 -1.82 -4.51 11.83
CA THR A 27 -2.74 -3.54 12.44
C THR A 27 -3.78 -2.97 11.46
N PHE A 28 -3.40 -2.68 10.21
CA PHE A 28 -4.31 -2.07 9.23
C PHE A 28 -5.18 -3.07 8.47
N LEU A 29 -4.74 -4.33 8.29
CA LEU A 29 -5.54 -5.38 7.63
C LEU A 29 -6.67 -5.90 8.54
N ASP A 30 -6.48 -5.81 9.85
CA ASP A 30 -7.48 -6.18 10.85
C ASP A 30 -8.55 -5.10 11.05
N ALA A 31 -8.33 -3.88 10.55
CA ALA A 31 -9.30 -2.79 10.66
C ALA A 31 -10.62 -3.15 9.96
N ARG A 32 -11.74 -2.86 10.62
CA ARG A 32 -13.11 -3.05 10.10
C ARG A 32 -13.89 -1.75 10.04
N THR A 33 -13.40 -0.71 10.71
CA THR A 33 -14.03 0.60 10.81
C THR A 33 -13.03 1.72 10.57
N GLU A 34 -13.54 2.93 10.31
CA GLU A 34 -12.73 4.17 10.33
C GLU A 34 -11.96 4.31 11.65
N GLN A 35 -12.63 4.07 12.77
CA GLN A 35 -12.03 4.21 14.09
C GLN A 35 -10.84 3.26 14.27
N ASP A 36 -10.90 2.05 13.71
CA ASP A 36 -9.78 1.10 13.76
C ASP A 36 -8.57 1.63 12.96
N LEU A 37 -8.80 2.22 11.79
CA LEU A 37 -7.73 2.81 10.96
C LEU A 37 -7.05 3.98 11.67
N ILE A 38 -7.82 4.92 12.20
CA ILE A 38 -7.29 6.10 12.90
C ILE A 38 -6.59 5.70 14.20
N SER A 39 -7.15 4.74 14.95
CA SER A 39 -6.52 4.21 16.17
C SER A 39 -5.23 3.44 15.83
N GLY A 40 -5.21 2.71 14.71
CA GLY A 40 -4.04 2.05 14.18
C GLY A 40 -2.90 3.02 13.86
N LEU A 41 -3.18 4.13 13.17
CA LEU A 41 -2.18 5.18 12.91
C LEU A 41 -1.56 5.72 14.20
N ARG A 42 -2.39 6.01 15.21
CA ARG A 42 -1.92 6.50 16.51
C ARG A 42 -1.03 5.48 17.20
N LYS A 43 -1.46 4.22 17.25
CA LYS A 43 -0.68 3.11 17.82
C LYS A 43 0.68 2.95 17.14
N GLU A 44 0.71 2.86 15.80
CA GLU A 44 1.96 2.65 15.05
C GLU A 44 2.91 3.85 15.17
N LYS A 45 2.37 5.07 15.32
CA LYS A 45 3.14 6.28 15.65
C LYS A 45 3.72 6.21 17.08
N GLU A 46 2.92 5.85 18.07
CA GLU A 46 3.33 5.79 19.49
C GLU A 46 4.41 4.74 19.73
N VAL A 47 4.34 3.58 19.08
CA VAL A 47 5.37 2.53 19.16
C VAL A 47 6.59 2.83 18.29
N GLY A 48 6.60 3.96 17.57
CA GLY A 48 7.74 4.43 16.78
C GLY A 48 7.95 3.72 15.44
N ARG A 49 7.01 2.86 15.00
CA ARG A 49 7.06 2.21 13.67
C ARG A 49 6.72 3.19 12.55
N LEU A 50 5.90 4.20 12.85
CA LEU A 50 5.50 5.22 11.90
C LEU A 50 6.04 6.61 12.29
N PRO A 51 6.91 7.23 11.47
CA PRO A 51 7.37 8.59 11.72
C PRO A 51 6.20 9.59 11.79
N THR A 52 6.32 10.62 12.63
CA THR A 52 5.21 11.55 12.91
C THR A 52 4.71 12.26 11.65
N ASN A 53 5.61 12.69 10.76
CA ASN A 53 5.23 13.33 9.50
C ASN A 53 4.49 12.37 8.56
N VAL A 54 4.88 11.10 8.52
CA VAL A 54 4.22 10.08 7.70
C VAL A 54 2.85 9.77 8.27
N ALA A 55 2.71 9.61 9.58
CA ALA A 55 1.43 9.39 10.24
C ALA A 55 0.43 10.53 9.95
N SER A 56 0.88 11.79 10.05
CA SER A 56 0.04 12.94 9.69
C SER A 56 -0.36 12.95 8.22
N GLY A 57 0.55 12.63 7.30
CA GLY A 57 0.24 12.52 5.87
C GLY A 57 -0.73 11.37 5.55
N MET A 58 -0.62 10.24 6.24
CA MET A 58 -1.55 9.12 6.10
C MET A 58 -2.96 9.49 6.61
N GLU A 59 -3.06 10.19 7.73
CA GLU A 59 -4.34 10.70 8.25
C GLU A 59 -4.98 11.71 7.29
N GLU A 60 -4.20 12.65 6.76
CA GLU A 60 -4.67 13.59 5.73
C GLU A 60 -5.16 12.87 4.48
N LEU A 61 -4.39 11.89 3.97
CA LEU A 61 -4.76 11.07 2.83
C LEU A 61 -6.09 10.36 3.06
N TYR A 62 -6.31 9.81 4.26
CA TYR A 62 -7.56 9.15 4.62
C TYR A 62 -8.76 10.07 4.46
N TRP A 63 -8.71 11.25 5.08
CA TRP A 63 -9.83 12.19 5.06
C TRP A 63 -10.12 12.68 3.64
N ASN A 64 -9.07 13.00 2.86
CA ASN A 64 -9.22 13.42 1.48
C ASN A 64 -9.82 12.33 0.60
N TYR A 65 -9.31 11.10 0.70
CA TYR A 65 -9.80 9.96 -0.05
C TYR A 65 -11.25 9.62 0.32
N LYS A 66 -11.57 9.57 1.62
CA LYS A 66 -12.93 9.36 2.14
C LYS A 66 -13.89 10.37 1.53
N ASN A 67 -13.59 11.66 1.65
CA ASN A 67 -14.46 12.71 1.17
C ASN A 67 -14.71 12.62 -0.34
N ALA A 68 -13.67 12.34 -1.14
CA ALA A 68 -13.79 12.19 -2.58
C ALA A 68 -14.65 10.97 -2.97
N VAL A 69 -14.41 9.81 -2.35
CA VAL A 69 -15.17 8.59 -2.64
C VAL A 69 -16.63 8.72 -2.21
N LEU A 70 -16.92 9.28 -1.04
CA LEU A 70 -18.30 9.51 -0.60
C LEU A 70 -19.03 10.51 -1.51
N SER A 71 -18.33 11.56 -1.95
CA SER A 71 -18.91 12.58 -2.83
C SER A 71 -19.16 12.09 -4.25
N SER A 72 -18.59 10.96 -4.66
CA SER A 72 -18.83 10.36 -5.99
C SER A 72 -20.24 9.78 -6.16
N GLY A 73 -20.97 9.55 -5.06
CA GLY A 73 -22.29 8.88 -5.08
C GLY A 73 -22.21 7.38 -5.43
N ALA A 74 -21.01 6.78 -5.41
CA ALA A 74 -20.84 5.36 -5.66
C ALA A 74 -21.57 4.50 -4.61
N ALA A 75 -22.17 3.39 -5.06
CA ALA A 75 -22.76 2.42 -4.15
C ALA A 75 -21.70 1.83 -3.21
N ARG A 76 -22.01 1.71 -1.92
CA ARG A 76 -21.11 1.18 -0.87
C ARG A 76 -19.83 1.98 -0.67
N ALA A 77 -19.86 3.29 -0.94
CA ALA A 77 -18.70 4.18 -0.78
C ALA A 77 -18.02 4.06 0.59
N ASP A 78 -18.77 3.98 1.70
CA ASP A 78 -18.20 3.82 3.05
C ASP A 78 -17.34 2.54 3.18
N GLN A 79 -17.85 1.42 2.68
CA GLN A 79 -17.14 0.14 2.71
C GLN A 79 -15.92 0.16 1.79
N THR A 80 -16.03 0.81 0.63
CA THR A 80 -14.91 1.01 -0.30
C THR A 80 -13.80 1.83 0.34
N VAL A 81 -14.13 2.88 1.09
CA VAL A 81 -13.15 3.70 1.81
C VAL A 81 -12.36 2.84 2.79
N VAL A 82 -13.04 2.14 3.70
CA VAL A 82 -12.35 1.31 4.71
C VAL A 82 -11.51 0.23 4.05
N SER A 83 -12.08 -0.53 3.10
CA SER A 83 -11.37 -1.63 2.44
C SER A 83 -10.12 -1.17 1.68
N ASN A 84 -10.20 -0.06 0.93
CA ASN A 84 -9.06 0.43 0.16
C ASN A 84 -8.00 1.04 1.07
N MET A 85 -8.41 1.79 2.10
CA MET A 85 -7.48 2.45 3.02
C MET A 85 -6.78 1.45 3.96
N SER A 86 -7.43 0.37 4.36
CA SER A 86 -6.79 -0.74 5.10
C SER A 86 -5.58 -1.29 4.35
N VAL A 87 -5.74 -1.62 3.06
CA VAL A 87 -4.66 -2.16 2.24
C VAL A 87 -3.60 -1.09 1.94
N ALA A 88 -4.02 0.15 1.68
CA ALA A 88 -3.09 1.24 1.43
C ALA A 88 -2.20 1.52 2.65
N PHE A 89 -2.77 1.59 3.86
CA PHE A 89 -2.02 1.83 5.08
C PHE A 89 -1.08 0.68 5.44
N ASP A 90 -1.51 -0.57 5.25
CA ASP A 90 -0.66 -1.76 5.39
C ASP A 90 0.59 -1.66 4.50
N ARG A 91 0.39 -1.42 3.20
CA ARG A 91 1.51 -1.31 2.24
C ARG A 91 2.39 -0.08 2.49
N MET A 92 1.84 1.03 2.97
CA MET A 92 2.62 2.22 3.35
C MET A 92 3.47 1.95 4.59
N LEU A 93 2.92 1.31 5.62
CA LEU A 93 3.68 0.92 6.81
C LEU A 93 4.79 -0.05 6.43
N LEU A 94 4.52 -1.04 5.57
CA LEU A 94 5.54 -1.95 5.07
C LEU A 94 6.66 -1.21 4.34
N GLY A 95 6.32 -0.18 3.54
CA GLY A 95 7.32 0.67 2.87
C GLY A 95 8.13 1.55 3.81
N VAL A 96 7.61 1.87 5.00
CA VAL A 96 8.35 2.58 6.06
C VAL A 96 9.29 1.62 6.80
N GLU A 97 8.80 0.44 7.18
CA GLU A 97 9.57 -0.59 7.89
C GLU A 97 10.69 -1.17 7.00
N HIS A 98 10.38 -1.35 5.72
CA HIS A 98 11.26 -1.96 4.72
C HIS A 98 11.24 -1.18 3.40
N PRO A 99 11.95 -0.03 3.34
CA PRO A 99 11.96 0.82 2.15
C PRO A 99 12.41 0.08 0.88
N TYR A 100 11.57 0.15 -0.16
CA TYR A 100 11.88 -0.46 -1.45
C TYR A 100 12.92 0.37 -2.21
N THR A 101 13.93 -0.29 -2.77
CA THR A 101 14.93 0.35 -3.63
C THR A 101 14.51 0.22 -5.10
N PHE A 102 14.21 1.34 -5.74
CA PHE A 102 13.88 1.37 -7.16
C PHE A 102 15.13 1.29 -8.03
N ASN A 103 15.20 0.25 -8.88
CA ASN A 103 16.19 0.17 -9.95
C ASN A 103 15.84 1.15 -11.09
N PRO A 104 16.83 1.62 -11.88
CA PRO A 104 16.57 2.51 -13.02
C PRO A 104 15.51 1.99 -13.98
N TYR A 105 15.45 0.67 -14.14
CA TYR A 105 14.32 -0.03 -14.76
C TYR A 105 13.63 -0.90 -13.73
N HIS A 106 12.44 -0.49 -13.31
CA HIS A 106 11.62 -1.21 -12.33
C HIS A 106 10.43 -1.87 -13.04
N LYS A 107 10.42 -3.20 -13.07
CA LYS A 107 9.27 -3.98 -13.52
C LYS A 107 8.21 -3.98 -12.41
N ALA A 108 6.94 -3.91 -12.80
CA ALA A 108 5.83 -3.98 -11.85
C ALA A 108 5.89 -5.26 -11.00
N ILE A 109 5.78 -5.12 -9.68
CA ILE A 109 5.68 -6.24 -8.76
C ILE A 109 4.23 -6.75 -8.78
N ARG A 110 4.06 -8.01 -9.17
CA ARG A 110 2.74 -8.67 -9.30
C ARG A 110 2.49 -9.77 -8.27
N GLU A 111 3.54 -10.25 -7.61
CA GLU A 111 3.52 -11.35 -6.63
C GLU A 111 4.53 -11.07 -5.50
N PRO A 112 4.29 -11.54 -4.26
CA PRO A 112 3.07 -12.22 -3.80
C PRO A 112 1.87 -11.27 -3.64
N PHE A 113 2.14 -9.96 -3.66
CA PHE A 113 1.12 -8.92 -3.66
C PHE A 113 1.11 -8.20 -5.01
N ASP A 114 -0.06 -8.16 -5.65
CA ASP A 114 -0.24 -7.49 -6.94
C ASP A 114 -0.44 -5.98 -6.75
N TYR A 115 0.67 -5.23 -6.71
CA TYR A 115 0.65 -3.76 -6.57
C TYR A 115 -0.06 -3.08 -7.74
N TYR A 116 -0.03 -3.66 -8.93
CA TYR A 116 -0.73 -3.13 -10.09
C TYR A 116 -2.25 -3.21 -9.89
N LYS A 117 -2.77 -4.39 -9.54
CA LYS A 117 -4.20 -4.58 -9.26
C LYS A 117 -4.66 -3.75 -8.07
N PHE A 118 -3.85 -3.65 -7.03
CA PHE A 118 -4.11 -2.81 -5.87
C PHE A 118 -4.33 -1.35 -6.27
N VAL A 119 -3.39 -0.74 -7.00
CA VAL A 119 -3.52 0.68 -7.40
C VAL A 119 -4.73 0.90 -8.29
N HIS A 120 -5.00 -0.01 -9.23
CA HIS A 120 -6.21 0.09 -10.05
C HIS A 120 -7.50 0.04 -9.21
N THR A 121 -7.54 -0.82 -8.18
CA THR A 121 -8.68 -0.90 -7.26
C THR A 121 -8.81 0.34 -6.39
N TYR A 122 -7.67 0.88 -5.94
CA TYR A 122 -7.59 2.09 -5.11
C TYR A 122 -8.05 3.34 -5.86
N ILE A 123 -7.64 3.50 -7.12
CA ILE A 123 -7.96 4.70 -7.92
C ILE A 123 -9.35 4.63 -8.55
N ARG A 124 -9.87 3.43 -8.86
CA ARG A 124 -11.16 3.25 -9.53
C ARG A 124 -12.33 4.09 -8.99
N PRO A 125 -12.60 4.20 -7.68
CA PRO A 125 -13.73 4.99 -7.19
C PRO A 125 -13.55 6.51 -7.33
N LEU A 126 -12.38 6.97 -7.74
CA LEU A 126 -12.08 8.39 -7.95
C LEU A 126 -12.26 8.82 -9.41
N ILE A 127 -12.56 7.90 -10.32
CA ILE A 127 -12.75 8.17 -11.74
C ILE A 127 -14.24 8.17 -12.05
N ASP A 128 -14.74 9.26 -12.63
CA ASP A 128 -16.01 9.23 -13.32
C ASP A 128 -15.80 8.63 -14.72
N PHE A 129 -16.33 7.43 -14.93
CA PHE A 129 -16.18 6.68 -16.19
C PHE A 129 -17.26 6.99 -17.23
N LYS A 130 -18.23 7.85 -16.90
CA LYS A 130 -19.35 8.19 -17.78
C LYS A 130 -18.95 9.08 -18.95
#